data_AF-A0A7Y1XZD3-F1
#
_entry.id   AF-A0A7Y1XZD3-F1
#
_cell.length_a   1.000
_cell.length_b   1.000
_cell.length_c   1.000
_cell.angle_alpha   90.00
_cell.angle_beta   90.00
_cell.angle_gamma   90.00
#
_symmetry.space_group_name_H-M   'P 1'
#
loop_
_entity.id
_entity.type
_entity.pdbx_description
1 polymer ?
#
loop_
_entity_poly.entity_id
_entity_poly.type
_entity_poly.pdbx_seq_one_letter_code
_entity_poly.pdbx_strand_id
1 'polypeptide(L)'
;VAFTVGTDVETKVMKEIETKMAGISARTYFDAARYYYDTDKDLDKALTWVDKAQEKEQKFWMMRLKAQIQAKMKDYKGAIKTAELSTQLAEEAGNKSYPRMNKKSIEEWSKM
;
A
#
# COMPACT_ATOMS: atom_id res chain seq x y z
N VAL A 1 -32.09 -33.12 20.89
CA VAL A 1 -32.19 -31.96 19.96
C VAL A 1 -30.79 -31.65 19.47
N ALA A 2 -30.50 -31.89 18.20
CA ALA A 2 -29.18 -31.67 17.61
C ALA A 2 -29.11 -30.24 17.09
N PHE A 3 -28.20 -29.43 17.63
CA PHE A 3 -27.92 -28.10 17.15
C PHE A 3 -26.96 -28.19 15.95
N THR A 4 -27.51 -28.14 14.75
CA THR A 4 -26.76 -27.89 13.51
C THR A 4 -26.53 -26.37 13.39
N VAL A 5 -25.60 -25.84 14.19
CA VAL A 5 -25.02 -24.50 13.95
C VAL A 5 -23.88 -24.68 12.96
N GLY A 6 -24.25 -24.97 11.71
CA GLY A 6 -23.33 -25.06 10.59
C GLY A 6 -23.46 -23.82 9.71
N THR A 7 -22.36 -23.11 9.52
CA THR A 7 -21.99 -22.46 8.24
C THR A 7 -22.75 -21.23 7.72
N ASP A 8 -23.48 -20.47 8.55
CA ASP A 8 -24.05 -19.17 8.11
C ASP A 8 -23.51 -17.94 8.87
N VAL A 9 -22.84 -18.14 10.00
CA VAL A 9 -22.33 -17.04 10.83
C VAL A 9 -21.02 -16.48 10.26
N GLU A 10 -20.13 -17.34 9.76
CA GLU A 10 -18.85 -16.91 9.17
C GLU A 10 -19.06 -16.04 7.93
N THR A 11 -19.92 -16.43 7.00
CA THR A 11 -20.23 -15.67 5.79
C THR A 11 -20.84 -14.30 6.10
N LYS A 12 -21.70 -14.21 7.12
CA LYS A 12 -22.36 -12.95 7.51
C LYS A 12 -21.39 -11.98 8.20
N VAL A 13 -20.53 -12.50 9.07
CA VAL A 13 -19.45 -11.73 9.71
C VAL A 13 -18.43 -11.26 8.67
N MET A 14 -18.05 -12.13 7.73
CA MET A 14 -17.16 -11.75 6.63
C MET A 14 -17.78 -10.67 5.74
N LYS A 15 -19.09 -10.76 5.43
CA LYS A 15 -19.80 -9.72 4.67
C LYS A 15 -19.91 -8.39 5.42
N GLU A 16 -20.11 -8.41 6.74
CA GLU A 16 -20.10 -7.19 7.56
C GLU A 16 -18.70 -6.57 7.66
N ILE A 17 -17.66 -7.40 7.78
CA ILE A 17 -16.27 -6.95 7.72
C ILE A 17 -15.99 -6.36 6.34
N GLU A 18 -16.36 -7.03 5.25
CA GLU A 18 -16.24 -6.52 3.88
C GLU A 18 -17.00 -5.20 3.71
N THR A 19 -18.20 -5.05 4.28
CA THR A 19 -19.00 -3.82 4.17
C THR A 19 -18.36 -2.68 4.96
N LYS A 20 -17.86 -2.94 6.18
CA LYS A 20 -17.11 -1.95 6.97
C LYS A 20 -15.81 -1.57 6.29
N MET A 21 -15.11 -2.53 5.67
CA MET A 21 -13.87 -2.33 4.92
C MET A 21 -14.12 -1.67 3.55
N ALA A 22 -15.30 -1.83 2.96
CA ALA A 22 -15.72 -1.19 1.73
C ALA A 22 -15.88 0.32 1.91
N GLY A 23 -16.36 0.75 3.10
CA GLY A 23 -16.44 2.16 3.50
C GLY A 23 -15.09 2.81 3.82
N ILE A 24 -14.02 2.03 3.96
CA ILE A 24 -12.67 2.57 4.17
C ILE A 24 -12.18 3.14 2.84
N SER A 25 -11.89 4.44 2.84
CA SER A 25 -11.37 5.13 1.66
C SER A 25 -9.92 4.69 1.36
N ALA A 26 -9.49 4.81 0.10
CA ALA A 26 -8.08 4.62 -0.27
C ALA A 26 -7.16 5.50 0.59
N ARG A 27 -7.64 6.71 0.93
CA ARG A 27 -6.95 7.65 1.81
C ARG A 27 -6.75 7.10 3.22
N THR A 28 -7.75 6.48 3.81
CA THR A 28 -7.64 5.89 5.16
C THR A 28 -6.62 4.75 5.19
N TYR A 29 -6.60 3.90 4.16
CA TYR A 29 -5.57 2.87 4.04
C TYR A 29 -4.17 3.46 3.86
N PHE A 30 -4.04 4.49 3.03
CA PHE A 30 -2.78 5.20 2.85
C PHE A 30 -2.28 5.85 4.16
N ASP A 31 -3.17 6.52 4.90
CA ASP A 31 -2.82 7.16 6.17
C ASP A 31 -2.40 6.10 7.22
N ALA A 32 -3.07 4.93 7.23
CA ALA A 32 -2.65 3.79 8.05
C ALA A 32 -1.26 3.29 7.65
N ALA A 33 -1.02 3.03 6.36
CA ALA A 33 0.27 2.60 5.85
C ALA A 33 1.38 3.59 6.23
N ARG A 34 1.10 4.89 6.08
CA ARG A 34 2.01 5.96 6.43
C ARG A 34 2.34 5.97 7.92
N TYR A 35 1.34 5.81 8.78
CA TYR A 35 1.54 5.71 10.22
C TYR A 35 2.44 4.52 10.60
N TYR A 36 2.19 3.34 10.04
CA TYR A 36 3.02 2.16 10.31
C TYR A 36 4.47 2.33 9.80
N TYR A 37 4.65 2.98 8.64
CA TYR A 37 5.95 3.30 8.08
C TYR A 37 6.72 4.34 8.93
N ASP A 38 6.06 5.44 9.31
CA ASP A 38 6.65 6.55 10.07
C ASP A 38 7.00 6.12 11.50
N THR A 39 6.19 5.24 12.11
CA THR A 39 6.43 4.71 13.47
C THR A 39 7.37 3.50 13.53
N ASP A 40 7.83 3.03 12.37
CA ASP A 40 8.68 1.84 12.21
C ASP A 40 8.20 0.60 12.98
N LYS A 41 6.88 0.46 13.11
CA LYS A 41 6.27 -0.60 13.93
C LYS A 41 6.28 -1.94 13.22
N ASP A 42 5.63 -1.99 12.06
CA ASP A 42 5.32 -3.21 11.33
C ASP A 42 5.24 -2.87 9.84
N LEU A 43 6.34 -3.13 9.13
CA LEU A 43 6.47 -2.80 7.72
C LEU A 43 5.63 -3.73 6.84
N ASP A 44 5.38 -4.96 7.26
CA ASP A 44 4.50 -5.89 6.56
C ASP A 44 3.05 -5.38 6.58
N LYS A 45 2.60 -4.85 7.73
CA LYS A 45 1.31 -4.16 7.81
C LYS A 45 1.31 -2.88 6.97
N ALA A 46 2.38 -2.08 7.00
CA ALA A 46 2.46 -0.89 6.16
C ALA A 46 2.29 -1.22 4.67
N LEU A 47 2.97 -2.29 4.21
CA LEU A 47 2.90 -2.79 2.85
C LEU A 47 1.47 -3.26 2.51
N THR A 48 0.86 -4.05 3.39
CA THR A 48 -0.51 -4.53 3.23
C THR A 48 -1.51 -3.38 3.10
N TRP A 49 -1.36 -2.32 3.89
CA TRP A 49 -2.27 -1.18 3.86
C TRP A 49 -2.11 -0.34 2.60
N VAL A 50 -0.88 -0.09 2.14
CA VAL A 50 -0.66 0.64 0.88
C VAL A 50 -1.08 -0.19 -0.35
N ASP A 51 -1.03 -1.52 -0.24
CA ASP A 51 -1.64 -2.44 -1.22
C ASP A 51 -3.16 -2.29 -1.28
N LYS A 52 -3.84 -2.30 -0.15
CA LYS A 52 -5.30 -2.03 -0.13
C LYS A 52 -5.65 -0.62 -0.62
N ALA A 53 -4.80 0.37 -0.37
CA ALA A 53 -5.00 1.72 -0.88
C ALA A 53 -4.95 1.75 -2.42
N GLN A 54 -3.98 1.05 -3.03
CA GLN A 54 -3.80 1.07 -4.48
C GLN A 54 -4.86 0.26 -5.24
N GLU A 55 -5.40 -0.80 -4.62
CA GLU A 55 -6.52 -1.56 -5.18
C GLU A 55 -7.78 -0.70 -5.35
N LYS A 56 -7.96 0.28 -4.45
CA LYS A 56 -9.06 1.24 -4.54
C LYS A 56 -8.73 2.40 -5.47
N GLU A 57 -7.55 2.98 -5.32
CA GLU A 57 -7.13 4.14 -6.11
C GLU A 57 -5.62 4.12 -6.35
N GLN A 58 -5.22 3.83 -7.58
CA GLN A 58 -3.80 3.82 -7.91
C GLN A 58 -3.31 5.26 -8.16
N LYS A 59 -2.49 5.78 -7.24
CA LYS A 59 -1.89 7.12 -7.34
C LYS A 59 -0.39 7.08 -7.17
N PHE A 60 0.30 8.00 -7.85
CA PHE A 60 1.77 8.09 -7.82
C PHE A 60 2.33 8.25 -6.40
N TRP A 61 1.65 8.99 -5.52
CA TRP A 61 2.10 9.19 -4.13
C TRP A 61 1.94 7.93 -3.27
N MET A 62 0.93 7.10 -3.55
CA MET A 62 0.76 5.80 -2.89
C MET A 62 1.84 4.82 -3.33
N MET A 63 2.13 4.78 -4.63
CA MET A 63 3.24 3.98 -5.17
C MET A 63 4.58 4.41 -4.56
N ARG A 64 4.80 5.72 -4.38
CA ARG A 64 6.03 6.20 -3.73
C ARG A 64 6.15 5.69 -2.29
N LEU A 65 5.07 5.75 -1.49
CA LEU A 65 5.09 5.23 -0.12
C LEU A 65 5.38 3.72 -0.11
N LYS A 66 4.74 2.95 -1.00
CA LYS A 66 5.01 1.51 -1.16
C LYS A 66 6.48 1.23 -1.45
N ALA A 67 7.08 1.98 -2.38
CA ALA A 67 8.50 1.86 -2.69
C ALA A 67 9.39 2.13 -1.47
N GLN A 68 9.07 3.17 -0.69
CA GLN A 68 9.80 3.49 0.54
C GLN A 68 9.68 2.39 1.61
N ILE A 69 8.50 1.79 1.76
CA ILE A 69 8.27 0.65 2.67
C ILE A 69 9.12 -0.54 2.23
N GLN A 70 9.07 -0.92 0.95
CA GLN A 70 9.86 -2.03 0.39
C GLN A 70 11.36 -1.81 0.59
N ALA A 71 11.86 -0.60 0.35
CA ALA A 71 13.27 -0.28 0.58
C ALA A 71 13.68 -0.41 2.05
N LYS A 72 12.79 -0.02 2.97
CA LYS A 72 13.02 -0.17 4.43
C LYS A 72 13.02 -1.64 4.85
N MET A 73 12.22 -2.47 4.17
CA MET A 73 12.24 -3.93 4.28
C MET A 73 13.43 -4.59 3.54
N LYS A 74 14.34 -3.79 2.96
CA LYS A 74 15.47 -4.25 2.13
C LYS A 74 15.08 -4.98 0.84
N ASP A 75 13.81 -4.88 0.43
CA ASP A 75 13.35 -5.28 -0.90
C ASP A 75 13.66 -4.16 -1.91
N TYR A 76 14.94 -3.93 -2.17
CA TYR A 76 15.38 -2.86 -3.08
C TYR A 76 14.94 -3.10 -4.52
N LYS A 77 14.89 -4.37 -4.95
CA LYS A 77 14.41 -4.73 -6.30
C LYS A 77 12.92 -4.40 -6.47
N GLY A 78 12.09 -4.72 -5.47
CA GLY A 78 10.68 -4.33 -5.46
C GLY A 78 10.50 -2.82 -5.35
N ALA A 79 11.27 -2.17 -4.48
CA ALA A 79 11.23 -0.73 -4.28
C ALA A 79 11.52 0.06 -5.57
N ILE A 80 12.54 -0.35 -6.33
CA ILE A 80 12.90 0.28 -7.61
C ILE A 80 11.75 0.17 -8.60
N LYS A 81 11.21 -1.04 -8.81
CA LYS A 81 10.08 -1.27 -9.72
C LYS A 81 8.86 -0.42 -9.35
N THR A 82 8.54 -0.35 -8.06
CA THR A 82 7.41 0.45 -7.58
C THR A 82 7.68 1.96 -7.73
N ALA A 83 8.91 2.42 -7.53
CA ALA A 83 9.29 3.82 -7.74
C ALA A 83 9.30 4.23 -9.22
N GLU A 84 9.62 3.31 -10.13
CA GLU A 84 9.46 3.51 -11.57
C GLU A 84 7.99 3.67 -11.94
N LEU A 85 7.11 2.82 -11.41
CA LEU A 85 5.66 2.94 -11.60
C LEU A 85 5.11 4.26 -11.02
N SER A 86 5.56 4.66 -9.84
CA SER A 86 5.26 5.97 -9.26
C SER A 86 5.68 7.13 -10.18
N THR A 87 6.82 7.00 -10.85
CA THR A 87 7.34 7.98 -11.79
C THR A 87 6.46 8.10 -13.02
N GLN A 88 6.08 6.98 -13.64
CA GLN A 88 5.19 6.95 -14.80
C GLN A 88 3.84 7.62 -14.49
N LEU A 89 3.18 7.23 -13.40
CA LEU A 89 1.90 7.81 -12.98
C LEU A 89 2.02 9.31 -12.65
N ALA A 90 3.15 9.75 -12.12
CA ALA A 90 3.38 11.17 -11.84
C ALA A 90 3.58 11.98 -13.12
N GLU A 91 4.31 11.45 -14.10
CA GLU A 91 4.51 12.09 -15.40
C GLU A 91 3.20 12.22 -16.18
N GLU A 92 2.38 11.16 -16.18
CA GLU A 92 1.02 11.19 -16.74
C GLU A 92 0.13 12.25 -16.08
N ALA A 93 0.28 12.45 -14.77
CA ALA A 93 -0.41 13.49 -14.01
C ALA A 93 0.23 14.89 -14.16
N GLY A 94 1.26 15.05 -14.98
CA GLY A 94 1.98 16.32 -15.18
C GLY A 94 2.87 16.74 -13.99
N ASN A 95 3.11 15.85 -13.03
CA ASN A 95 3.90 16.10 -11.83
C ASN A 95 5.37 15.75 -12.03
N LYS A 96 6.23 16.76 -12.10
CA LYS A 96 7.69 16.59 -12.27
C LYS A 96 8.47 16.41 -10.97
N SER A 97 7.82 16.58 -9.81
CA SER A 97 8.49 16.50 -8.50
C SER A 97 8.72 15.05 -8.07
N TYR A 98 7.73 14.18 -8.25
CA TYR A 98 7.83 12.77 -7.89
C TYR A 98 8.87 12.00 -8.72
N PRO A 99 8.96 12.17 -10.05
CA PRO A 99 10.02 11.58 -10.86
C PRO A 99 11.42 11.92 -10.33
N ARG A 100 11.66 13.18 -9.96
CA ARG A 100 12.95 13.61 -9.38
C ARG A 100 13.24 12.95 -8.04
N MET A 101 12.25 12.88 -7.16
CA MET A 101 12.44 12.23 -5.87
C MET A 101 12.61 10.71 -6.02
N ASN A 102 11.89 10.07 -6.94
CA ASN A 102 11.95 8.64 -7.19
C ASN A 102 13.29 8.26 -7.81
N LYS A 103 13.77 9.05 -8.77
CA LYS A 103 15.09 8.86 -9.38
C LYS A 103 16.21 8.84 -8.34
N LYS A 104 16.22 9.77 -7.38
CA LYS A 104 17.20 9.79 -6.29
C LYS A 104 17.15 8.51 -5.45
N SER A 105 15.94 8.09 -5.07
CA SER A 105 15.74 6.87 -4.30
C SER A 105 16.18 5.62 -5.08
N ILE A 106 15.85 5.51 -6.37
CA ILE A 106 16.27 4.41 -7.24
C ILE A 106 17.80 4.34 -7.34
N GLU A 107 18.46 5.48 -7.53
CA GLU A 107 19.92 5.52 -7.59
C GLU A 107 20.56 5.03 -6.28
N GLU A 108 20.01 5.43 -5.14
CA GLU A 108 20.46 4.94 -3.83
C GLU A 108 20.25 3.44 -3.68
N TRP A 109 19.03 2.95 -3.94
CA TRP A 109 18.67 1.53 -3.77
C TRP A 109 19.36 0.61 -4.78
N SER A 110 19.74 1.11 -5.96
CA SER A 110 20.49 0.35 -6.97
C SER A 110 21.90 -0.04 -6.54
N LYS A 111 22.42 0.60 -5.48
CA LYS A 111 23.77 0.37 -4.94
C LYS A 111 23.75 -0.55 -3.72
N MET A 112 22.58 -0.99 -3.26
CA MET A 112 22.37 -1.83 -2.07
C MET A 112 22.24 -3.31 -2.47
#